data_AF-A0AA39RT35-F1
#
_entry.id   AF-A0AA39RT35-F1
#
_cell.length_a   1.000
_cell.length_b   1.000
_cell.length_c   1.000
_cell.angle_alpha   90.00
_cell.angle_beta   90.00
_cell.angle_gamma   90.00
#
_symmetry.space_group_name_H-M   'P 1'
#
loop_
_entity.id
_entity.type
_entity.pdbx_description
1 polymer ?
#
loop_
_entity_poly.entity_id
_entity_poly.type
_entity_poly.pdbx_seq_one_letter_code
_entity_poly.pdbx_strand_id
1 'polypeptide(L)'
;METKAISLGRTLAVPSVQELAKKGLTSVPPRYVHHDQDPPIISLDSCSPQVPVIDMQRLLSEDFMDSELQKLDQACREWGFFQLINHEMSSRLVEKLKLETEEFFKLPMEEKSKYGQQEGDVEGYGNVFVVSEDQKLHWGDKLFFTTSPPHLRKPHLFPNLPPSFRDTLEAYSTGLINVAARILGLIGKNLRIDNNEMALLSEGRQSVSFNYYPPCPQPEQVIGIAPHSDSSGITILLEVNDVQGLQIKKDGMWIPVKPLPNAFIINIGDTLEILSNGTYRSIEHRATVNSLKERISVATFCSPKMDGEIGPAPSLVTPETPAMFRRISTLDYIKGLFSRKIDGKSYLDAMRIQNEQGKSN
;
A
#
# COMPACT_ATOMS: atom_id res chain seq x y z
N MET A 1 -14.57 23.35 21.58
CA MET A 1 -15.30 22.64 20.51
C MET A 1 -14.58 21.32 20.30
N GLU A 2 -15.18 20.22 20.74
CA GLU A 2 -14.62 18.88 20.48
C GLU A 2 -14.62 18.66 18.97
N THR A 3 -13.43 18.54 18.38
CA THR A 3 -13.25 18.08 17.02
C THR A 3 -13.81 16.66 16.96
N LYS A 4 -15.06 16.50 16.47
CA LYS A 4 -15.60 15.18 16.18
C LYS A 4 -14.60 14.46 15.28
N ALA A 5 -14.04 13.37 15.77
CA ALA A 5 -13.14 12.54 14.98
C ALA A 5 -13.87 12.14 13.69
N ILE A 6 -13.26 12.43 12.54
CA ILE A 6 -13.82 12.05 11.25
C ILE A 6 -13.78 10.52 11.18
N SER A 7 -14.95 9.88 11.20
CA SER A 7 -15.04 8.44 10.92
C SER A 7 -14.83 8.23 9.41
N LEU A 8 -13.77 7.50 9.07
CA LEU A 8 -13.37 7.22 7.68
C LEU A 8 -14.04 5.96 7.11
N GLY A 9 -14.63 5.12 7.96
CA GLY A 9 -15.28 3.87 7.59
C GLY A 9 -15.46 2.94 8.79
N ARG A 10 -15.99 1.73 8.56
CA ARG A 10 -16.14 0.69 9.58
C ARG A 10 -15.59 -0.64 9.08
N THR A 11 -14.96 -1.41 9.96
CA THR A 11 -14.54 -2.78 9.69
C THR A 11 -15.05 -3.68 10.82
N LEU A 12 -15.53 -4.87 10.48
CA LEU A 12 -15.97 -5.85 11.47
C LEU A 12 -14.75 -6.49 12.13
N ALA A 13 -14.81 -6.66 13.45
CA ALA A 13 -13.78 -7.36 14.19
C ALA A 13 -13.77 -8.85 13.79
N VAL A 14 -12.57 -9.38 13.57
CA VAL A 14 -12.36 -10.80 13.24
C VAL A 14 -11.26 -11.38 14.12
N PRO A 15 -11.22 -12.71 14.31
CA PRO A 15 -10.19 -13.34 15.12
C PRO A 15 -8.78 -13.08 14.57
N SER A 16 -7.80 -12.96 15.46
CA SER A 16 -6.38 -12.88 15.08
C SER A 16 -5.93 -14.19 14.44
N VAL A 17 -5.35 -14.07 13.24
CA VAL A 17 -4.82 -15.23 12.50
C VAL A 17 -3.57 -15.77 13.19
N GLN A 18 -2.76 -14.91 13.82
CA GLN A 18 -1.62 -15.34 14.61
C GLN A 18 -2.04 -16.23 15.79
N GLU A 19 -3.12 -15.88 16.51
CA GLU A 19 -3.66 -16.74 17.58
C GLU A 19 -4.31 -18.02 17.04
N LEU A 20 -4.91 -17.98 15.85
CA LEU A 20 -5.40 -19.19 15.17
C LEU A 20 -4.25 -20.14 14.80
N ALA A 21 -3.15 -19.62 14.26
CA ALA A 21 -1.99 -20.41 13.86
C ALA A 21 -1.33 -21.12 15.05
N LYS A 22 -1.31 -20.50 16.25
CA LYS A 22 -0.81 -21.10 17.49
C LYS A 22 -1.58 -22.36 17.94
N LYS A 23 -2.84 -22.52 17.51
CA LYS A 23 -3.69 -23.65 17.92
C LYS A 23 -3.33 -24.98 17.21
N GLY A 24 -2.34 -24.99 16.32
CA GLY A 24 -1.91 -26.21 15.63
C GLY A 24 -2.98 -26.79 14.71
N LEU A 25 -3.63 -25.92 13.93
CA LEU A 25 -4.71 -26.32 13.03
C LEU A 25 -4.23 -27.31 11.96
N THR A 26 -4.97 -28.40 11.77
CA THR A 26 -4.75 -29.34 10.66
C THR A 26 -5.43 -28.89 9.36
N SER A 27 -6.47 -28.05 9.47
CA SER A 27 -7.17 -27.47 8.33
C SER A 27 -7.55 -26.02 8.60
N VAL A 28 -7.58 -25.21 7.54
CA VAL A 28 -7.94 -23.79 7.64
C VAL A 28 -9.46 -23.63 7.80
N PRO A 29 -9.95 -22.67 8.61
CA PRO A 29 -11.39 -22.46 8.76
C PRO A 29 -12.04 -22.04 7.43
N PRO A 30 -13.30 -22.45 7.13
CA PRO A 30 -13.94 -22.20 5.83
C PRO A 30 -14.02 -20.71 5.42
N ARG A 31 -14.01 -19.79 6.38
CA ARG A 31 -14.03 -18.35 6.13
C ARG A 31 -12.73 -17.83 5.51
N TYR A 32 -11.63 -18.58 5.60
CA TYR A 32 -10.33 -18.23 4.98
C TYR A 32 -10.08 -18.95 3.66
N VAL A 33 -10.93 -19.93 3.29
CA VAL A 33 -10.76 -20.71 2.05
C VAL A 33 -11.25 -19.92 0.86
N HIS A 34 -10.38 -19.73 -0.13
CA HIS A 34 -10.66 -19.10 -1.43
C HIS A 34 -10.54 -20.15 -2.54
N HIS A 35 -11.66 -20.55 -3.14
CA HIS A 35 -11.70 -21.61 -4.15
C HIS A 35 -11.32 -21.15 -5.57
N ASP A 36 -11.47 -19.85 -5.86
CA ASP A 36 -11.33 -19.28 -7.21
C ASP A 36 -10.01 -18.53 -7.41
N GLN A 37 -8.96 -18.84 -6.65
CA GLN A 37 -7.68 -18.15 -6.77
C GLN A 37 -6.72 -18.89 -7.70
N ASP A 38 -6.02 -18.10 -8.53
CA ASP A 38 -4.86 -18.59 -9.25
C ASP A 38 -3.86 -19.16 -8.23
N PRO A 39 -3.33 -20.37 -8.44
CA PRO A 39 -2.37 -20.96 -7.53
C PRO A 39 -1.17 -20.03 -7.33
N PRO A 40 -0.56 -19.99 -6.13
CA PRO A 40 0.59 -19.14 -5.88
C PRO A 40 1.78 -19.58 -6.74
N ILE A 41 2.37 -18.64 -7.48
CA ILE A 41 3.57 -18.89 -8.26
C ILE A 41 4.80 -18.76 -7.34
N ILE A 42 5.41 -19.89 -7.02
CA ILE A 42 6.50 -20.01 -6.03
C ILE A 42 7.86 -19.59 -6.60
N SER A 43 8.09 -19.83 -7.89
CA SER A 43 9.29 -19.38 -8.60
C SER A 43 9.00 -19.18 -10.07
N LEU A 44 9.60 -18.13 -10.62
CA LEU A 44 9.65 -17.87 -12.05
C LEU A 44 11.01 -18.33 -12.60
N ASP A 45 11.05 -18.74 -13.87
CA ASP A 45 12.31 -19.06 -14.56
C ASP A 45 13.24 -17.84 -14.56
N SER A 46 14.56 -18.05 -14.66
CA SER A 46 15.58 -16.98 -14.67
C SER A 46 15.38 -15.93 -15.78
N CYS A 47 14.59 -16.24 -16.80
CA CYS A 47 14.25 -15.37 -17.93
C CYS A 47 12.97 -14.54 -17.71
N SER A 48 12.32 -14.69 -16.56
CA SER A 48 11.06 -14.01 -16.30
C SER A 48 11.27 -12.53 -15.98
N PRO A 49 10.34 -11.67 -16.40
CA PRO A 49 10.51 -10.23 -16.25
C PRO A 49 10.50 -9.86 -14.75
N GLN A 50 11.47 -9.03 -14.35
CA GLN A 50 11.61 -8.56 -12.97
C GLN A 50 11.23 -7.09 -12.85
N VAL A 51 10.74 -6.73 -11.65
CA VAL A 51 10.43 -5.35 -11.30
C VAL A 51 11.67 -4.47 -11.51
N PRO A 52 11.55 -3.34 -12.24
CA PRO A 52 12.67 -2.43 -12.48
C PRO A 52 13.30 -1.93 -11.19
N VAL A 53 14.61 -1.66 -11.22
CA VAL A 53 15.36 -1.09 -10.10
C VAL A 53 15.69 0.36 -10.42
N ILE A 54 15.38 1.29 -9.53
CA ILE A 54 15.67 2.72 -9.66
C ILE A 54 16.68 3.12 -8.58
N ASP A 55 17.72 3.84 -8.99
CA ASP A 55 18.75 4.34 -8.08
C ASP A 55 18.49 5.80 -7.72
N MET A 56 18.19 6.05 -6.43
CA MET A 56 17.90 7.39 -5.95
C MET A 56 19.08 8.36 -6.07
N GLN A 57 20.32 7.89 -5.88
CA GLN A 57 21.50 8.76 -6.00
C GLN A 57 21.72 9.18 -7.45
N ARG A 58 21.46 8.27 -8.41
CA ARG A 58 21.52 8.60 -9.84
C ARG A 58 20.45 9.59 -10.26
N LEU A 59 19.25 9.51 -9.68
CA LEU A 59 18.20 10.51 -9.89
C LEU A 59 18.58 11.91 -9.37
N LEU A 60 19.53 12.01 -8.44
CA LEU A 60 20.01 13.25 -7.85
C LEU A 60 21.34 13.73 -8.47
N SER A 61 21.98 12.93 -9.31
CA SER A 61 23.26 13.24 -9.95
C SER A 61 23.04 13.89 -11.32
N GLU A 62 23.66 15.04 -11.57
CA GLU A 62 23.54 15.77 -12.85
C GLU A 62 23.95 14.91 -14.06
N ASP A 63 24.96 14.04 -13.91
CA ASP A 63 25.50 13.22 -15.00
C ASP A 63 24.56 12.08 -15.44
N PHE A 64 23.74 11.56 -14.52
CA PHE A 64 22.90 10.37 -14.75
C PHE A 64 21.40 10.64 -14.69
N MET A 65 21.00 11.83 -14.24
CA MET A 65 19.61 12.18 -13.94
C MET A 65 18.69 11.83 -15.10
N ASP A 66 18.98 12.29 -16.32
CA ASP A 66 18.07 12.11 -17.45
C ASP A 66 17.84 10.63 -17.79
N SER A 67 18.90 9.82 -17.74
CA SER A 67 18.81 8.38 -18.02
C SER A 67 18.02 7.61 -16.95
N GLU A 68 18.25 7.92 -15.67
CA GLU A 68 17.56 7.26 -14.56
C GLU A 68 16.11 7.76 -14.45
N LEU A 69 15.86 9.03 -14.81
CA LEU A 69 14.54 9.63 -14.86
C LEU A 69 13.68 9.02 -15.99
N GLN A 70 14.26 8.72 -17.15
CA GLN A 70 13.60 7.97 -18.21
C GLN A 70 13.25 6.55 -17.76
N LYS A 71 14.16 5.88 -17.03
CA LYS A 71 13.91 4.56 -16.46
C LYS A 71 12.78 4.58 -15.43
N LEU A 72 12.70 5.63 -14.61
CA LEU A 72 11.59 5.85 -13.68
C LEU A 72 10.26 6.05 -14.42
N ASP A 73 10.23 6.87 -15.48
CA ASP A 73 9.04 7.06 -16.33
C ASP A 73 8.55 5.71 -16.90
N GLN A 74 9.47 4.93 -17.47
CA GLN A 74 9.15 3.61 -18.03
C GLN A 74 8.61 2.65 -16.97
N ALA A 75 9.24 2.60 -15.78
CA ALA A 75 8.77 1.76 -14.69
C ALA A 75 7.35 2.15 -14.23
N CYS A 76 7.05 3.46 -14.14
CA CYS A 76 5.71 3.92 -13.75
C CYS A 76 4.63 3.62 -14.80
N ARG A 77 4.97 3.67 -16.11
CA ARG A 77 4.05 3.40 -17.22
C ARG A 77 3.79 1.91 -17.44
N GLU A 78 4.84 1.10 -17.47
CA GLU A 78 4.78 -0.30 -17.91
C GLU A 78 4.64 -1.31 -16.77
N TRP A 79 5.08 -0.92 -15.57
CA TRP A 79 5.13 -1.81 -14.40
C TRP A 79 4.29 -1.31 -13.24
N GLY A 80 4.13 0.01 -13.06
CA GLY A 80 3.50 0.58 -11.88
C GLY A 80 4.19 0.22 -10.56
N PHE A 81 5.36 -0.43 -10.63
CA PHE A 81 6.14 -0.97 -9.54
C PHE A 81 7.63 -0.81 -9.87
N PHE A 82 8.44 -0.50 -8.87
CA PHE A 82 9.89 -0.51 -8.96
C PHE A 82 10.54 -0.73 -7.60
N GLN A 83 11.79 -1.18 -7.58
CA GLN A 83 12.59 -1.23 -6.36
C GLN A 83 13.47 0.01 -6.29
N LEU A 84 13.46 0.72 -5.17
CA LEU A 84 14.30 1.90 -4.95
C LEU A 84 15.50 1.52 -4.09
N ILE A 85 16.71 1.73 -4.63
CA ILE A 85 17.99 1.55 -3.92
C ILE A 85 18.65 2.91 -3.66
N ASN A 86 19.64 2.92 -2.78
CA ASN A 86 20.41 4.13 -2.43
C ASN A 86 19.53 5.31 -1.98
N HIS A 87 18.36 4.98 -1.40
CA HIS A 87 17.26 5.88 -1.03
C HIS A 87 17.54 6.85 0.14
N GLU A 88 18.81 7.04 0.52
CA GLU A 88 19.28 7.95 1.58
C GLU A 88 18.83 7.63 3.03
N MET A 89 17.85 6.74 3.22
CA MET A 89 17.47 6.26 4.56
C MET A 89 18.64 5.50 5.22
N SER A 90 18.89 5.82 6.50
CA SER A 90 19.90 5.14 7.31
C SER A 90 19.57 3.65 7.44
N SER A 91 20.50 2.78 7.06
CA SER A 91 20.36 1.32 7.20
C SER A 91 20.09 0.93 8.65
N ARG A 92 20.80 1.55 9.61
CA ARG A 92 20.59 1.33 11.05
C ARG A 92 19.17 1.67 11.49
N LEU A 93 18.56 2.73 10.93
CA LEU A 93 17.19 3.11 11.24
C LEU A 93 16.20 2.06 10.69
N VAL A 94 16.40 1.63 9.45
CA VAL A 94 15.57 0.61 8.81
C VAL A 94 15.67 -0.73 9.54
N GLU A 95 16.88 -1.17 9.90
CA GLU A 95 17.12 -2.37 10.69
C GLU A 95 16.49 -2.29 12.08
N LYS A 96 16.61 -1.15 12.76
CA LYS A 96 15.96 -0.93 14.06
C LYS A 96 14.44 -1.06 13.95
N LEU A 97 13.83 -0.46 12.93
CA LEU A 97 12.39 -0.58 12.69
C LEU A 97 11.97 -2.03 12.45
N LYS A 98 12.76 -2.79 11.69
CA LYS A 98 12.50 -4.22 11.45
C LYS A 98 12.46 -5.00 12.76
N LEU A 99 13.48 -4.82 13.61
CA LEU A 99 13.56 -5.48 14.92
C LEU A 99 12.37 -5.11 15.81
N GLU A 100 12.06 -3.83 15.95
CA GLU A 100 10.95 -3.38 16.81
C GLU A 100 9.58 -3.84 16.28
N THR A 101 9.43 -3.97 14.94
CA THR A 101 8.24 -4.54 14.32
C THR A 101 8.09 -6.02 14.68
N GLU A 102 9.18 -6.81 14.59
CA GLU A 102 9.17 -8.21 15.00
C GLU A 102 8.87 -8.37 16.49
N GLU A 103 9.48 -7.54 17.34
CA GLU A 103 9.23 -7.52 18.78
C GLU A 103 7.77 -7.18 19.10
N PHE A 104 7.18 -6.21 18.41
CA PHE A 104 5.77 -5.86 18.56
C PHE A 104 4.85 -7.06 18.28
N PHE A 105 5.06 -7.80 17.18
CA PHE A 105 4.21 -8.96 16.86
C PHE A 105 4.46 -10.16 17.78
N LYS A 106 5.61 -10.22 18.46
CA LYS A 106 5.89 -11.21 19.51
C LYS A 106 5.20 -10.90 20.84
N LEU A 107 4.69 -9.69 21.04
CA LEU A 107 3.94 -9.34 22.25
C LEU A 107 2.71 -10.23 22.45
N PRO A 108 2.30 -10.47 23.71
CA PRO A 108 1.04 -11.14 24.04
C PRO A 108 -0.16 -10.44 23.39
N MET A 109 -1.22 -11.20 23.12
CA MET A 109 -2.41 -10.64 22.48
C MET A 109 -3.07 -9.56 23.33
N GLU A 110 -2.97 -9.66 24.66
CA GLU A 110 -3.45 -8.68 25.62
C GLU A 110 -2.77 -7.31 25.42
N GLU A 111 -1.48 -7.30 25.12
CA GLU A 111 -0.71 -6.08 24.86
C GLU A 111 -1.04 -5.49 23.49
N LYS A 112 -1.16 -6.33 22.46
CA LYS A 112 -1.55 -5.88 21.10
C LYS A 112 -2.98 -5.35 21.05
N SER A 113 -3.88 -5.94 21.83
CA SER A 113 -5.30 -5.53 21.91
C SER A 113 -5.49 -4.12 22.46
N LYS A 114 -4.52 -3.56 23.20
CA LYS A 114 -4.54 -2.15 23.65
C LYS A 114 -4.56 -1.16 22.48
N TYR A 115 -4.05 -1.59 21.34
CA TYR A 115 -4.05 -0.82 20.09
C TYR A 115 -5.20 -1.23 19.17
N GLY A 116 -6.14 -2.06 19.64
CA GLY A 116 -7.24 -2.59 18.83
C GLY A 116 -8.11 -1.51 18.21
N GLN A 117 -8.67 -1.81 17.04
CA GLN A 117 -9.63 -0.93 16.37
C GLN A 117 -10.83 -0.66 17.28
N GLN A 118 -11.23 0.61 17.37
CA GLN A 118 -12.44 1.03 18.08
C GLN A 118 -13.67 0.93 17.14
N GLU A 119 -14.86 0.87 17.71
CA GLU A 119 -16.10 0.81 16.93
C GLU A 119 -16.23 2.03 16.00
N GLY A 120 -16.40 1.79 14.70
CA GLY A 120 -16.47 2.84 13.68
C GLY A 120 -15.13 3.47 13.29
N ASP A 121 -14.02 2.84 13.67
CA ASP A 121 -12.66 3.17 13.23
C ASP A 121 -12.05 2.01 12.42
N VAL A 122 -11.13 2.37 11.54
CA VAL A 122 -10.33 1.42 10.73
C VAL A 122 -8.87 1.37 11.22
N GLU A 123 -8.45 2.34 12.02
CA GLU A 123 -7.10 2.41 12.58
C GLU A 123 -6.99 1.59 13.86
N GLY A 124 -5.85 0.91 14.02
CA GLY A 124 -5.54 0.03 15.14
C GLY A 124 -5.07 -1.35 14.70
N TYR A 125 -4.94 -2.24 15.68
CA TYR A 125 -4.66 -3.65 15.52
C TYR A 125 -5.96 -4.37 15.16
N GLY A 126 -6.00 -5.01 13.99
CA GLY A 126 -7.19 -5.67 13.47
C GLY A 126 -7.21 -5.67 11.94
N ASN A 127 -8.13 -6.42 11.36
CA ASN A 127 -8.27 -6.45 9.91
C ASN A 127 -9.04 -5.22 9.39
N VAL A 128 -8.72 -4.81 8.16
CA VAL A 128 -9.39 -3.69 7.47
C VAL A 128 -10.13 -4.24 6.26
N PHE A 129 -11.22 -3.58 5.85
CA PHE A 129 -12.08 -3.98 4.72
C PHE A 129 -12.93 -5.24 4.96
N VAL A 130 -13.28 -5.53 6.22
CA VAL A 130 -14.27 -6.57 6.54
C VAL A 130 -15.63 -5.90 6.67
N VAL A 131 -16.47 -6.04 5.63
CA VAL A 131 -17.76 -5.33 5.54
C VAL A 131 -18.97 -6.22 5.81
N SER A 132 -18.80 -7.55 5.84
CA SER A 132 -19.88 -8.51 6.13
C SER A 132 -19.39 -9.79 6.83
N GLU A 133 -20.30 -10.48 7.51
CA GLU A 133 -20.00 -11.71 8.26
C GLU A 133 -19.76 -12.94 7.37
N ASP A 134 -20.34 -12.94 6.17
CA ASP A 134 -20.19 -13.97 5.14
C ASP A 134 -18.96 -13.77 4.26
N GLN A 135 -18.26 -12.63 4.39
CA GLN A 135 -17.06 -12.33 3.61
C GLN A 135 -15.92 -13.31 3.94
N LYS A 136 -15.23 -13.73 2.88
CA LYS A 136 -13.96 -14.44 3.00
C LYS A 136 -12.87 -13.54 3.60
N LEU A 137 -12.10 -14.08 4.53
CA LEU A 137 -11.07 -13.36 5.25
C LEU A 137 -9.69 -13.60 4.65
N HIS A 138 -8.80 -12.69 5.01
CA HIS A 138 -7.39 -12.73 4.68
C HIS A 138 -6.60 -13.45 5.79
N TRP A 139 -5.56 -14.18 5.42
CA TRP A 139 -4.67 -14.88 6.33
C TRP A 139 -3.54 -13.95 6.81
N GLY A 140 -3.89 -13.00 7.65
CA GLY A 140 -2.92 -12.09 8.26
C GLY A 140 -3.54 -11.20 9.32
N ASP A 141 -2.67 -10.67 10.17
CA ASP A 141 -2.99 -9.63 11.14
C ASP A 141 -2.27 -8.34 10.74
N LYS A 142 -2.82 -7.19 11.12
CA LYS A 142 -2.19 -5.91 10.83
C LYS A 142 -2.39 -4.90 11.95
N LEU A 143 -1.44 -3.97 12.03
CA LEU A 143 -1.54 -2.73 12.79
C LEU A 143 -1.49 -1.58 11.78
N PHE A 144 -2.60 -0.85 11.65
CA PHE A 144 -2.73 0.23 10.66
C PHE A 144 -3.07 1.55 11.34
N PHE A 145 -2.35 2.63 11.02
CA PHE A 145 -2.71 3.97 11.51
C PHE A 145 -2.04 5.09 10.71
N THR A 146 -2.56 6.30 10.88
CA THR A 146 -2.03 7.54 10.31
C THR A 146 -0.79 7.99 11.09
N THR A 147 0.30 8.27 10.37
CA THR A 147 1.57 8.77 10.91
C THR A 147 1.79 10.25 10.62
N SER A 148 1.24 10.79 9.53
CA SER A 148 1.41 12.20 9.18
C SER A 148 0.19 12.74 8.43
N PRO A 149 -0.19 14.02 8.62
CA PRO A 149 0.34 14.97 9.60
C PRO A 149 -0.02 14.65 11.07
N PRO A 150 0.73 15.18 12.07
CA PRO A 150 0.52 14.85 13.48
C PRO A 150 -0.90 15.10 14.02
N HIS A 151 -1.59 16.12 13.53
CA HIS A 151 -2.94 16.46 13.97
C HIS A 151 -4.01 15.42 13.54
N LEU A 152 -3.68 14.52 12.61
CA LEU A 152 -4.56 13.40 12.23
C LEU A 152 -4.26 12.12 13.02
N ARG A 153 -3.21 12.10 13.86
CA ARG A 153 -2.86 10.92 14.66
C ARG A 153 -3.91 10.69 15.75
N LYS A 154 -4.35 9.45 15.88
CA LYS A 154 -5.26 9.04 16.96
C LYS A 154 -4.52 9.04 18.30
N PRO A 155 -5.04 9.71 19.35
CA PRO A 155 -4.37 9.81 20.65
C PRO A 155 -4.09 8.47 21.33
N HIS A 156 -4.91 7.45 21.04
CA HIS A 156 -4.80 6.13 21.67
C HIS A 156 -3.83 5.18 20.95
N LEU A 157 -3.37 5.51 19.74
CA LEU A 157 -2.51 4.66 18.91
C LEU A 157 -1.06 5.13 18.99
N PHE A 158 -0.61 5.95 18.02
CA PHE A 158 0.79 6.36 17.86
C PHE A 158 1.46 6.85 19.16
N PRO A 159 0.85 7.75 19.96
CA PRO A 159 1.50 8.26 21.17
C PRO A 159 1.77 7.21 22.25
N ASN A 160 0.96 6.14 22.25
CA ASN A 160 0.98 5.07 23.25
C ASN A 160 1.85 3.87 22.85
N LEU A 161 2.43 3.86 21.64
CA LEU A 161 3.40 2.84 21.25
C LEU A 161 4.57 2.81 22.24
N PRO A 162 5.25 1.65 22.39
CA PRO A 162 6.46 1.56 23.20
C PRO A 162 7.45 2.67 22.82
N PRO A 163 8.05 3.42 23.78
CA PRO A 163 8.79 4.64 23.46
C PRO A 163 9.87 4.47 22.39
N SER A 164 10.67 3.39 22.46
CA SER A 164 11.69 3.13 21.44
C SER A 164 11.07 2.91 20.06
N PHE A 165 9.99 2.14 19.96
CA PHE A 165 9.31 1.87 18.71
C PHE A 165 8.66 3.13 18.12
N ARG A 166 8.02 3.94 18.98
CA ARG A 166 7.44 5.21 18.59
C ARG A 166 8.48 6.16 18.00
N ASP A 167 9.60 6.33 18.68
CA ASP A 167 10.63 7.29 18.27
C ASP A 167 11.34 6.82 16.99
N THR A 168 11.57 5.51 16.83
CA THR A 168 12.07 4.93 15.57
C THR A 168 11.07 5.13 14.43
N LEU A 169 9.78 4.89 14.67
CA LEU A 169 8.74 5.04 13.65
C LEU A 169 8.56 6.52 13.24
N GLU A 170 8.69 7.46 14.18
CA GLU A 170 8.68 8.90 13.88
C GLU A 170 9.82 9.29 12.93
N ALA A 171 11.04 8.83 13.23
CA ALA A 171 12.21 9.08 12.37
C ALA A 171 12.06 8.41 10.99
N TYR A 172 11.55 7.18 10.96
CA TYR A 172 11.31 6.44 9.72
C TYR A 172 10.24 7.12 8.87
N SER A 173 9.12 7.51 9.48
CA SER A 173 8.01 8.23 8.85
C SER A 173 8.50 9.54 8.22
N THR A 174 9.25 10.35 8.97
CA THR A 174 9.84 11.61 8.49
C THR A 174 10.78 11.39 7.30
N GLY A 175 11.65 10.38 7.39
CA GLY A 175 12.55 10.03 6.29
C GLY A 175 11.80 9.61 5.03
N LEU A 176 10.76 8.79 5.16
CA LEU A 176 9.94 8.37 4.04
C LEU A 176 9.10 9.49 3.42
N ILE A 177 8.66 10.49 4.20
CA ILE A 177 8.02 11.69 3.63
C ILE A 177 8.97 12.38 2.65
N ASN A 178 10.25 12.53 3.01
CA ASN A 178 11.24 13.14 2.13
C ASN A 178 11.50 12.29 0.87
N VAL A 179 11.63 10.97 1.02
CA VAL A 179 11.78 10.04 -0.13
C VAL A 179 10.57 10.14 -1.06
N ALA A 180 9.36 10.09 -0.51
CA ALA A 180 8.12 10.19 -1.27
C ALA A 180 8.00 11.52 -2.00
N ALA A 181 8.28 12.64 -1.33
CA ALA A 181 8.22 13.97 -1.92
C ALA A 181 9.20 14.12 -3.10
N ARG A 182 10.42 13.58 -2.98
CA ARG A 182 11.40 13.60 -4.08
C ARG A 182 10.92 12.76 -5.27
N ILE A 183 10.46 11.53 -5.04
CA ILE A 183 9.94 10.65 -6.10
C ILE A 183 8.72 11.28 -6.80
N LEU A 184 7.76 11.81 -6.03
CA LEU A 184 6.58 12.47 -6.57
C LEU A 184 6.94 13.73 -7.37
N GLY A 185 7.93 14.51 -6.92
CA GLY A 185 8.45 15.66 -7.67
C GLY A 185 9.06 15.27 -9.02
N LEU A 186 9.84 14.18 -9.07
CA LEU A 186 10.43 13.66 -10.31
C LEU A 186 9.37 13.07 -11.25
N ILE A 187 8.37 12.39 -10.70
CA ILE A 187 7.17 11.95 -11.44
C ILE A 187 6.44 13.16 -12.04
N GLY A 188 6.25 14.22 -11.26
CA GLY A 188 5.65 15.47 -11.73
C GLY A 188 6.45 16.09 -12.88
N LYS A 189 7.78 16.13 -12.78
CA LYS A 189 8.68 16.59 -13.85
C LYS A 189 8.50 15.77 -15.14
N ASN A 190 8.45 14.44 -15.06
CA ASN A 190 8.24 13.56 -16.22
C ASN A 190 6.89 13.77 -16.90
N LEU A 191 5.85 13.90 -16.09
CA LEU A 191 4.49 14.11 -16.58
C LEU A 191 4.21 15.57 -16.96
N ARG A 192 5.12 16.51 -16.63
CA ARG A 192 4.91 17.96 -16.77
C ARG A 192 3.68 18.46 -15.99
N ILE A 193 3.45 17.86 -14.83
CA ILE A 193 2.44 18.30 -13.85
C ILE A 193 3.04 19.43 -13.02
N ASP A 194 2.25 20.47 -12.75
CA ASP A 194 2.68 21.59 -11.92
C ASP A 194 2.93 21.16 -10.47
N ASN A 195 3.88 21.81 -9.80
CA ASN A 195 4.20 21.48 -8.41
C ASN A 195 3.01 21.68 -7.46
N ASN A 196 2.11 22.64 -7.72
CA ASN A 196 0.92 22.85 -6.90
C ASN A 196 -0.11 21.72 -7.09
N GLU A 197 -0.22 21.17 -8.29
CA GLU A 197 -1.05 20.00 -8.56
C GLU A 197 -0.46 18.76 -7.87
N MET A 198 0.86 18.57 -7.95
CA MET A 198 1.55 17.45 -7.30
C MET A 198 1.55 17.54 -5.77
N ALA A 199 1.42 18.75 -5.21
CA ALA A 199 1.29 18.99 -3.77
C ALA A 199 0.10 18.24 -3.15
N LEU A 200 -0.92 17.88 -3.95
CA LEU A 200 -2.01 17.01 -3.50
C LEU A 200 -1.47 15.70 -2.88
N LEU A 201 -0.42 15.13 -3.47
CA LEU A 201 0.19 13.87 -3.03
C LEU A 201 1.45 14.08 -2.19
N SER A 202 2.34 15.00 -2.58
CA SER A 202 3.64 15.17 -1.89
C SER A 202 3.53 15.79 -0.50
N GLU A 203 2.44 16.52 -0.23
CA GLU A 203 2.12 17.11 1.08
C GLU A 203 0.85 16.49 1.68
N GLY A 204 0.48 15.29 1.22
CA GLY A 204 -0.72 14.59 1.63
C GLY A 204 -0.61 13.85 2.97
N ARG A 205 -1.52 12.90 3.19
CA ARG A 205 -1.56 12.08 4.41
C ARG A 205 -0.65 10.87 4.27
N GLN A 206 0.15 10.58 5.28
CA GLN A 206 0.88 9.32 5.41
C GLN A 206 0.19 8.40 6.43
N SER A 207 -0.02 7.15 6.05
CA SER A 207 -0.40 6.07 6.97
C SER A 207 0.51 4.86 6.79
N VAL A 208 0.63 4.04 7.83
CA VAL A 208 1.46 2.84 7.83
C VAL A 208 0.60 1.62 8.17
N SER A 209 0.86 0.50 7.50
CA SER A 209 0.34 -0.83 7.85
C SER A 209 1.51 -1.77 8.12
N PHE A 210 1.63 -2.23 9.35
CA PHE A 210 2.48 -3.36 9.71
C PHE A 210 1.67 -4.63 9.48
N ASN A 211 2.11 -5.50 8.58
CA ASN A 211 1.38 -6.71 8.20
C ASN A 211 2.16 -7.95 8.65
N TYR A 212 1.47 -8.86 9.34
CA TYR A 212 1.99 -10.13 9.82
C TYR A 212 1.20 -11.28 9.21
N TYR A 213 1.88 -12.17 8.49
CA TYR A 213 1.28 -13.33 7.84
C TYR A 213 1.83 -14.59 8.50
N PRO A 214 1.07 -15.24 9.41
CA PRO A 214 1.53 -16.46 10.07
C PRO A 214 1.68 -17.62 9.08
N PRO A 215 2.48 -18.65 9.39
CA PRO A 215 2.49 -19.91 8.64
C PRO A 215 1.08 -20.49 8.54
N CYS A 216 0.75 -21.04 7.36
CA CYS A 216 -0.55 -21.65 7.08
C CYS A 216 -0.39 -23.15 6.77
N PRO A 217 -1.20 -24.05 7.34
CA PRO A 217 -1.14 -25.49 7.02
C PRO A 217 -1.59 -25.81 5.59
N GLN A 218 -2.41 -24.94 4.98
CA GLN A 218 -2.96 -25.10 3.62
C GLN A 218 -2.78 -23.80 2.83
N PRO A 219 -1.52 -23.37 2.56
CA PRO A 219 -1.22 -22.07 1.96
C PRO A 219 -1.80 -21.92 0.55
N GLU A 220 -2.07 -23.01 -0.15
CA GLU A 220 -2.70 -23.05 -1.47
C GLU A 220 -4.21 -22.72 -1.45
N GLN A 221 -4.84 -22.73 -0.28
CA GLN A 221 -6.29 -22.48 -0.13
C GLN A 221 -6.62 -21.11 0.45
N VAL A 222 -5.61 -20.35 0.89
CA VAL A 222 -5.79 -19.06 1.55
C VAL A 222 -4.97 -17.98 0.85
N ILE A 223 -5.26 -16.72 1.16
CA ILE A 223 -4.46 -15.59 0.68
C ILE A 223 -4.10 -14.68 1.85
N GLY A 224 -2.88 -14.15 1.86
CA GLY A 224 -2.44 -13.18 2.84
C GLY A 224 -3.15 -11.84 2.67
N ILE A 225 -3.24 -11.33 1.45
CA ILE A 225 -4.11 -10.21 1.04
C ILE A 225 -4.62 -10.50 -0.36
N ALA A 226 -5.94 -10.41 -0.57
CA ALA A 226 -6.57 -10.61 -1.87
C ALA A 226 -6.03 -9.63 -2.95
N PRO A 227 -6.16 -9.99 -4.24
CA PRO A 227 -5.82 -9.09 -5.34
C PRO A 227 -6.47 -7.71 -5.24
N HIS A 228 -5.65 -6.66 -5.30
CA HIS A 228 -6.09 -5.25 -5.20
C HIS A 228 -5.09 -4.29 -5.84
N SER A 229 -5.55 -3.08 -6.17
CA SER A 229 -4.68 -1.91 -6.33
C SER A 229 -4.72 -1.03 -5.08
N ASP A 230 -3.64 -0.28 -4.86
CA ASP A 230 -3.57 0.62 -3.70
C ASP A 230 -4.30 1.93 -4.00
N SER A 231 -5.14 2.38 -3.08
CA SER A 231 -5.85 3.65 -3.20
C SER A 231 -4.98 4.89 -2.94
N SER A 232 -3.69 4.72 -2.65
CA SER A 232 -2.75 5.78 -2.31
C SER A 232 -2.31 6.54 -3.58
N GLY A 233 -1.41 7.51 -3.44
CA GLY A 233 -0.67 8.08 -4.57
C GLY A 233 0.52 7.20 -4.91
N ILE A 234 1.37 6.97 -3.92
CA ILE A 234 2.39 5.92 -3.95
C ILE A 234 2.38 5.14 -2.64
N THR A 235 2.82 3.89 -2.70
CA THR A 235 3.07 3.06 -1.53
C THR A 235 4.55 2.69 -1.50
N ILE A 236 5.17 2.76 -0.32
CA ILE A 236 6.55 2.38 -0.06
C ILE A 236 6.54 1.17 0.88
N LEU A 237 6.90 0.01 0.35
CA LEU A 237 6.90 -1.27 1.06
C LEU A 237 8.32 -1.64 1.50
N LEU A 238 8.45 -1.96 2.78
CA LEU A 238 9.61 -2.58 3.39
C LEU A 238 9.30 -4.03 3.74
N GLU A 239 10.13 -4.96 3.27
CA GLU A 239 10.10 -6.36 3.72
C GLU A 239 10.95 -6.50 4.97
N VAL A 240 10.33 -6.93 6.06
CA VAL A 240 10.98 -6.97 7.38
C VAL A 240 11.91 -8.17 7.46
N ASN A 241 11.44 -9.32 6.99
CA ASN A 241 12.22 -10.55 6.92
C ASN A 241 12.41 -11.03 5.47
N ASP A 242 13.11 -12.15 5.30
CA ASP A 242 13.53 -12.73 4.03
C ASP A 242 12.44 -13.61 3.36
N VAL A 243 11.22 -13.60 3.91
CA VAL A 243 10.12 -14.45 3.43
C VAL A 243 9.39 -13.76 2.29
N GLN A 244 9.40 -14.40 1.12
CA GLN A 244 8.69 -13.91 -0.07
C GLN A 244 7.17 -14.06 0.09
N GLY A 245 6.43 -13.21 -0.62
CA GLY A 245 4.96 -13.31 -0.63
C GLY A 245 4.27 -12.31 -1.55
N LEU A 246 4.88 -11.17 -1.84
CA LEU A 246 4.33 -10.20 -2.79
C LEU A 246 4.34 -10.76 -4.22
N GLN A 247 3.18 -10.68 -4.87
CA GLN A 247 3.02 -10.95 -6.30
C GLN A 247 2.29 -9.78 -6.97
N ILE A 248 2.78 -9.36 -8.13
CA ILE A 248 2.17 -8.29 -8.94
C ILE A 248 1.60 -8.86 -10.23
N LYS A 249 0.52 -8.27 -10.75
CA LYS A 249 -0.13 -8.73 -11.97
C LYS A 249 0.43 -7.96 -13.17
N LYS A 250 1.08 -8.66 -14.09
CA LYS A 250 1.61 -8.07 -15.33
C LYS A 250 1.24 -8.94 -16.51
N ASP A 251 0.64 -8.32 -17.52
CA ASP A 251 0.24 -8.97 -18.78
C ASP A 251 -0.61 -10.24 -18.55
N GLY A 252 -1.50 -10.18 -17.54
CA GLY A 252 -2.39 -11.27 -17.14
C GLY A 252 -1.76 -12.32 -16.23
N MET A 253 -0.46 -12.23 -15.92
CA MET A 253 0.26 -13.22 -15.11
C MET A 253 0.69 -12.64 -13.75
N TRP A 254 0.71 -13.51 -12.73
CA TRP A 254 1.26 -13.17 -11.41
C TRP A 254 2.79 -13.29 -11.42
N ILE A 255 3.48 -12.23 -11.03
CA ILE A 255 4.94 -12.18 -10.96
C ILE A 255 5.35 -12.03 -9.49
N PRO A 256 6.03 -13.03 -8.88
CA PRO A 256 6.66 -12.86 -7.58
C PRO A 256 7.72 -11.75 -7.60
N VAL A 257 7.68 -10.90 -6.59
CA VAL A 257 8.68 -9.84 -6.41
C VAL A 257 9.72 -10.32 -5.40
N LYS A 258 10.98 -10.37 -5.83
CA LYS A 258 12.12 -10.64 -4.94
C LYS A 258 12.76 -9.31 -4.51
N PRO A 259 12.61 -8.90 -3.24
CA PRO A 259 13.19 -7.66 -2.75
C PRO A 259 14.72 -7.73 -2.78
N LEU A 260 15.36 -6.66 -3.24
CA LEU A 260 16.80 -6.48 -3.13
C LEU A 260 17.18 -6.12 -1.68
N PRO A 261 18.39 -6.49 -1.22
CA PRO A 261 18.91 -6.00 0.05
C PRO A 261 18.91 -4.47 0.08
N ASN A 262 18.49 -3.89 1.20
CA ASN A 262 18.43 -2.43 1.40
C ASN A 262 17.65 -1.69 0.31
N ALA A 263 16.57 -2.29 -0.18
CA ALA A 263 15.66 -1.65 -1.12
C ALA A 263 14.27 -1.49 -0.51
N PHE A 264 13.55 -0.46 -0.97
CA PHE A 264 12.11 -0.39 -0.84
C PHE A 264 11.45 -0.83 -2.14
N ILE A 265 10.29 -1.46 -2.07
CA ILE A 265 9.43 -1.67 -3.23
C ILE A 265 8.44 -0.51 -3.25
N ILE A 266 8.39 0.24 -4.36
CA ILE A 266 7.47 1.35 -4.54
C ILE A 266 6.47 1.00 -5.63
N ASN A 267 5.19 1.29 -5.38
CA ASN A 267 4.15 1.18 -6.39
C ASN A 267 3.28 2.42 -6.51
N ILE A 268 2.76 2.59 -7.72
CA ILE A 268 1.80 3.62 -8.08
C ILE A 268 0.42 3.21 -7.57
N GLY A 269 -0.23 4.11 -6.85
CA GLY A 269 -1.60 3.94 -6.40
C GLY A 269 -2.63 4.59 -7.34
N ASP A 270 -3.89 4.24 -7.14
CA ASP A 270 -5.04 4.68 -7.92
C ASP A 270 -5.11 6.21 -8.03
N THR A 271 -4.79 6.93 -6.96
CA THR A 271 -4.92 8.41 -6.97
C THR A 271 -3.85 9.08 -7.84
N LEU A 272 -2.67 8.46 -8.00
CA LEU A 272 -1.66 8.92 -8.96
C LEU A 272 -1.99 8.45 -10.39
N GLU A 273 -2.61 7.28 -10.58
CA GLU A 273 -3.19 6.90 -11.89
C GLU A 273 -4.26 7.93 -12.32
N ILE A 274 -5.15 8.33 -11.41
CA ILE A 274 -6.16 9.36 -11.66
C ILE A 274 -5.50 10.71 -11.95
N LEU A 275 -4.57 11.17 -11.11
CA LEU A 275 -3.89 12.46 -11.27
C LEU A 275 -3.12 12.54 -12.59
N SER A 276 -2.46 11.47 -13.00
CA SER A 276 -1.74 11.35 -14.28
C SER A 276 -2.65 11.13 -15.49
N ASN A 277 -3.97 11.20 -15.32
CA ASN A 277 -4.98 10.91 -16.35
C ASN A 277 -4.79 9.53 -17.01
N GLY A 278 -4.33 8.53 -16.25
CA GLY A 278 -4.12 7.16 -16.73
C GLY A 278 -2.76 6.91 -17.37
N THR A 279 -1.87 7.92 -17.38
CA THR A 279 -0.52 7.79 -17.95
C THR A 279 0.35 6.81 -17.17
N TYR A 280 0.34 6.92 -15.84
CA TYR A 280 0.98 5.95 -14.96
C TYR A 280 -0.05 4.96 -14.42
N ARG A 281 0.36 3.71 -14.24
CA ARG A 281 -0.58 2.61 -13.96
C ARG A 281 -0.48 2.16 -12.51
N SER A 282 -1.61 2.13 -11.82
CA SER A 282 -1.74 1.37 -10.59
C SER A 282 -1.98 -0.10 -10.92
N ILE A 283 -1.21 -0.99 -10.31
CA ILE A 283 -1.19 -2.41 -10.69
C ILE A 283 -1.78 -3.27 -9.59
N GLU A 284 -2.60 -4.23 -10.01
CA GLU A 284 -3.17 -5.24 -9.14
C GLU A 284 -2.05 -6.12 -8.56
N HIS A 285 -2.04 -6.30 -7.25
CA HIS A 285 -1.07 -7.08 -6.53
C HIS A 285 -1.73 -7.85 -5.39
N ARG A 286 -1.07 -8.91 -4.92
CA ARG A 286 -1.54 -9.76 -3.82
C ARG A 286 -0.39 -10.17 -2.92
N ALA A 287 -0.73 -10.59 -1.69
CA ALA A 287 0.23 -11.20 -0.78
C ALA A 287 -0.14 -12.67 -0.56
N THR A 288 0.79 -13.56 -0.88
CA THR A 288 0.68 -15.01 -0.64
C THR A 288 1.27 -15.38 0.72
N VAL A 289 0.96 -16.57 1.20
CA VAL A 289 1.47 -17.13 2.46
C VAL A 289 2.16 -18.46 2.20
N ASN A 290 2.85 -18.98 3.20
CA ASN A 290 3.55 -20.26 3.13
C ASN A 290 3.33 -21.06 4.42
N SER A 291 3.75 -22.33 4.44
CA SER A 291 3.56 -23.23 5.58
C SER A 291 4.72 -23.26 6.58
N LEU A 292 5.83 -22.56 6.30
CA LEU A 292 7.09 -22.73 7.02
C LEU A 292 7.38 -21.57 7.99
N LYS A 293 7.25 -20.33 7.53
CA LYS A 293 7.72 -19.14 8.25
C LYS A 293 6.80 -17.96 8.04
N GLU A 294 6.60 -17.17 9.09
CA GLU A 294 5.84 -15.93 9.02
C GLU A 294 6.49 -14.94 8.06
N ARG A 295 5.66 -14.21 7.30
CA ARG A 295 6.12 -13.04 6.54
C ARG A 295 5.72 -11.78 7.28
N ILE A 296 6.61 -10.80 7.34
CA ILE A 296 6.35 -9.50 7.96
C ILE A 296 6.73 -8.40 6.98
N SER A 297 5.85 -7.41 6.81
CA SER A 297 6.09 -6.27 5.93
C SER A 297 5.52 -4.98 6.51
N VAL A 298 6.13 -3.85 6.18
CA VAL A 298 5.65 -2.51 6.56
C VAL A 298 5.34 -1.74 5.28
N ALA A 299 4.06 -1.46 5.05
CA ALA A 299 3.60 -0.67 3.91
C ALA A 299 3.30 0.76 4.37
N THR A 300 3.97 1.74 3.77
CA THR A 300 3.72 3.16 4.02
C THR A 300 2.98 3.76 2.83
N PHE A 301 1.77 4.25 3.06
CA PHE A 301 0.89 4.81 2.04
C PHE A 301 0.99 6.34 2.05
N CYS A 302 1.42 6.93 0.94
CA CYS A 302 1.39 8.38 0.71
C CYS A 302 0.11 8.71 -0.06
N SER A 303 -0.90 9.18 0.67
CA SER A 303 -2.26 9.44 0.18
C SER A 303 -2.50 10.94 -0.07
N PRO A 304 -3.50 11.33 -0.86
CA PRO A 304 -3.84 12.74 -1.07
C PRO A 304 -4.13 13.53 0.22
N LYS A 305 -3.99 14.86 0.14
CA LYS A 305 -4.46 15.80 1.17
C LYS A 305 -5.95 15.62 1.47
N MET A 306 -6.31 15.62 2.76
CA MET A 306 -7.69 15.36 3.21
C MET A 306 -8.71 16.40 2.75
N ASP A 307 -8.28 17.65 2.60
CA ASP A 307 -9.05 18.80 2.10
C ASP A 307 -8.90 19.02 0.59
N GLY A 308 -8.19 18.12 -0.11
CA GLY A 308 -7.97 18.18 -1.54
C GLY A 308 -9.11 17.58 -2.37
N GLU A 309 -8.95 17.69 -3.69
CA GLU A 309 -9.79 17.05 -4.70
C GLU A 309 -8.93 16.11 -5.55
N ILE A 310 -9.39 14.87 -5.70
CA ILE A 310 -8.77 13.85 -6.55
C ILE A 310 -9.41 13.93 -7.93
N GLY A 311 -8.57 14.07 -8.95
CA GLY A 311 -8.97 14.07 -10.37
C GLY A 311 -7.75 14.23 -11.27
N PRO A 312 -7.92 14.13 -12.61
CA PRO A 312 -6.84 14.39 -13.55
C PRO A 312 -6.23 15.77 -13.33
N ALA A 313 -4.90 15.87 -13.38
CA ALA A 313 -4.21 17.16 -13.32
C ALA A 313 -4.70 18.04 -14.50
N PRO A 314 -5.22 19.26 -14.25
CA PRO A 314 -5.56 20.21 -15.30
C PRO A 314 -4.49 20.35 -16.41
N SER A 315 -3.20 20.32 -16.06
CA SER A 315 -2.08 20.35 -17.02
C SER A 315 -2.05 19.20 -18.03
N LEU A 316 -2.71 18.08 -17.75
CA LEU A 316 -2.76 16.88 -18.59
C LEU A 316 -4.07 16.71 -19.38
N VAL A 317 -5.05 17.59 -19.16
CA VAL A 317 -6.36 17.51 -19.81
C VAL A 317 -6.40 18.51 -20.97
N THR A 318 -6.39 18.00 -22.20
CA THR A 318 -6.49 18.79 -23.44
C THR A 318 -7.59 18.21 -24.34
N PRO A 319 -7.96 18.88 -25.45
CA PRO A 319 -8.84 18.29 -26.45
C PRO A 319 -8.33 16.95 -27.01
N GLU A 320 -7.01 16.76 -27.09
CA GLU A 320 -6.36 15.55 -27.57
C GLU A 320 -6.24 14.47 -26.48
N THR A 321 -6.13 14.88 -25.21
CA THR A 321 -6.09 13.99 -24.04
C THR A 321 -7.23 14.34 -23.06
N PRO A 322 -8.49 14.01 -23.40
CA PRO A 322 -9.63 14.33 -22.54
C PRO A 322 -9.53 13.62 -21.18
N ALA A 323 -10.23 14.16 -20.18
CA ALA A 323 -10.27 13.57 -18.85
C ALA A 323 -10.85 12.15 -18.90
N MET A 324 -10.10 11.17 -18.37
CA MET A 324 -10.52 9.77 -18.29
C MET A 324 -11.20 9.43 -16.96
N PHE A 325 -11.04 10.30 -15.95
CA PHE A 325 -11.53 10.08 -14.58
C PHE A 325 -12.33 11.27 -14.08
N ARG A 326 -13.35 10.99 -13.26
CA ARG A 326 -14.14 12.00 -12.57
C ARG A 326 -13.35 12.64 -11.42
N ARG A 327 -13.76 13.86 -11.05
CA ARG A 327 -13.28 14.57 -9.86
C ARG A 327 -14.12 14.20 -8.63
N ILE A 328 -13.48 14.12 -7.47
CA ILE A 328 -14.12 13.84 -6.19
C ILE A 328 -13.31 14.44 -5.04
N SER A 329 -13.95 14.86 -3.95
CA SER A 329 -13.21 15.26 -2.74
C SER A 329 -12.42 14.07 -2.18
N THR A 330 -11.22 14.32 -1.63
CA THR A 330 -10.43 13.25 -0.99
C THR A 330 -11.21 12.56 0.12
N LEU A 331 -11.99 13.32 0.90
CA LEU A 331 -12.79 12.79 2.00
C LEU A 331 -13.85 11.80 1.52
N ASP A 332 -14.59 12.15 0.45
CA ASP A 332 -15.61 11.27 -0.11
C ASP A 332 -14.97 10.05 -0.79
N TYR A 333 -13.81 10.23 -1.43
CA TYR A 333 -13.05 9.12 -1.98
C TYR A 333 -12.68 8.09 -0.89
N ILE A 334 -12.15 8.55 0.25
CA ILE A 334 -11.76 7.69 1.37
C ILE A 334 -12.96 6.99 2.01
N LYS A 335 -14.08 7.70 2.22
CA LYS A 335 -15.32 7.08 2.73
C LYS A 335 -15.87 6.03 1.77
N GLY A 336 -15.83 6.32 0.47
CA GLY A 336 -16.23 5.38 -0.57
C GLY A 336 -15.34 4.14 -0.63
N LEU A 337 -14.04 4.29 -0.36
CA LEU A 337 -13.08 3.19 -0.30
C LEU A 337 -13.37 2.26 0.90
N PHE A 338 -13.43 2.81 2.13
CA PHE A 338 -13.60 2.00 3.34
C PHE A 338 -15.02 1.48 3.56
N SER A 339 -15.99 1.85 2.72
CA SER A 339 -17.34 1.25 2.71
C SER A 339 -17.44 0.00 1.83
N ARG A 340 -16.36 -0.38 1.14
CA ARG A 340 -16.31 -1.51 0.20
C ARG A 340 -15.38 -2.60 0.69
N LYS A 341 -15.61 -3.83 0.23
CA LYS A 341 -14.61 -4.90 0.29
C LYS A 341 -13.49 -4.62 -0.71
N ILE A 342 -12.31 -5.16 -0.45
CA ILE A 342 -11.24 -5.24 -1.45
C ILE A 342 -11.72 -6.12 -2.62
N ASP A 343 -11.64 -5.58 -3.84
CA ASP A 343 -12.06 -6.26 -5.06
C ASP A 343 -11.31 -5.69 -6.28
N GLY A 344 -10.07 -6.17 -6.48
CA GLY A 344 -9.23 -5.78 -7.61
C GLY A 344 -9.07 -4.27 -7.76
N LYS A 345 -9.37 -3.77 -8.97
CA LYS A 345 -9.34 -2.35 -9.35
C LYS A 345 -10.72 -1.68 -9.38
N SER A 346 -11.75 -2.33 -8.83
CA SER A 346 -13.15 -1.93 -9.00
C SER A 346 -13.44 -0.48 -8.58
N TYR A 347 -12.73 0.05 -7.57
CA TYR A 347 -12.96 1.42 -7.15
C TYR A 347 -12.39 2.46 -8.12
N LEU A 348 -11.18 2.22 -8.62
CA LEU A 348 -10.60 3.03 -9.69
C LEU A 348 -11.49 3.00 -10.95
N ASP A 349 -12.01 1.84 -11.32
CA ASP A 349 -12.89 1.73 -12.49
C ASP A 349 -14.20 2.49 -12.31
N ALA A 350 -14.74 2.54 -11.08
CA ALA A 350 -15.88 3.40 -10.75
C ALA A 350 -15.58 4.91 -10.84
N MET A 351 -14.29 5.30 -10.89
CA MET A 351 -13.86 6.68 -11.13
C MET A 351 -13.73 7.02 -12.62
N ARG A 352 -13.74 6.03 -13.53
CA ARG A 352 -13.62 6.29 -14.97
C ARG A 352 -14.86 6.99 -15.51
N ILE A 353 -14.67 7.94 -16.41
CA ILE A 353 -15.76 8.55 -17.18
C ILE A 353 -16.16 7.55 -18.26
N GLN A 354 -17.40 7.09 -18.25
CA GLN A 354 -17.93 6.26 -19.34
C GLN A 354 -18.12 7.16 -20.56
N ASN A 355 -17.32 6.96 -21.60
CA ASN A 355 -17.55 7.62 -22.88
C ASN A 355 -18.81 7.00 -23.50
N GLU A 356 -19.91 7.76 -23.58
CA GLU A 356 -21.13 7.37 -24.31
C GLU A 356 -20.94 7.30 -25.84
N GLN A 357 -19.69 7.34 -26.33
CA GLN A 357 -19.36 7.17 -27.75
C GLN A 357 -19.28 5.68 -28.10
N GLY A 358 -20.45 5.03 -28.09
CA GLY A 358 -20.63 3.64 -28.50
C GLY A 358 -22.10 3.23 -28.68
N LYS A 359 -23.05 4.09 -28.35
CA LYS A 359 -24.45 3.95 -28.77
C LYS A 359 -24.77 4.99 -29.82
N SER A 360 -24.46 4.69 -31.07
CA SER A 360 -25.04 5.39 -32.22
C SER A 360 -25.38 4.34 -33.28
N ASN A 361 -26.69 4.07 -33.33
CA ASN A 361 -27.53 3.37 -34.30
C ASN A 361 -27.13 1.98 -34.80
#